data_AF-A0A286YDH8-F1
#
_entry.id   AF-A0A286YDH8-F1
#
_cell.length_a   1.000
_cell.length_b   1.000
_cell.length_c   1.000
_cell.angle_alpha   90.00
_cell.angle_beta   90.00
_cell.angle_gamma   90.00
#
_symmetry.space_group_name_H-M   'P 1'
#
loop_
_entity.id
_entity.type
_entity.pdbx_description
1 polymer ?
#
loop_
_entity_poly.entity_id
_entity_poly.type
_entity_poly.pdbx_seq_one_letter_code
_entity_poly.pdbx_strand_id
1 'polypeptide(L)'
;MGIPLNVVFLNHLGTGLRAHLTTLDRWEDHPRHSQLLQVLGLALFLTLGTLVILIFPPMFFSHVEGWSFREGFYFAFITLSTIGFGDYVVGTDPSKHYIAVYRSLAAIWILLGLAWLAVVLSLGSLLLHRCSRLWQLIRGLDLKDGAAPDSEPRSQKIPISA
;
A
#
# COMPACT_ATOMS: atom_id res chain seq x y z
N MET A 1 -11.49 32.81 -46.71
CA MET A 1 -12.74 32.59 -45.94
C MET A 1 -12.91 31.16 -45.40
N GLY A 2 -11.92 30.25 -45.48
CA GLY A 2 -12.10 28.82 -45.14
C GLY A 2 -11.74 28.39 -43.70
N ILE A 3 -11.13 29.27 -42.90
CA ILE A 3 -10.70 28.97 -41.53
C ILE A 3 -11.85 28.92 -40.50
N PRO A 4 -12.88 29.79 -40.51
CA PRO A 4 -13.90 29.78 -39.45
C PRO A 4 -14.83 28.56 -39.50
N LEU A 5 -15.05 27.98 -40.68
CA LEU A 5 -15.98 26.85 -40.85
C LEU A 5 -15.43 25.55 -40.25
N ASN A 6 -14.13 25.28 -40.42
CA ASN A 6 -13.49 24.11 -39.83
C ASN A 6 -13.48 24.18 -38.30
N VAL A 7 -13.39 25.37 -37.70
CA VAL A 7 -13.43 25.57 -36.23
C VAL A 7 -14.83 25.27 -35.68
N VAL A 8 -15.89 25.73 -36.35
CA VAL A 8 -17.27 25.43 -35.94
C VAL A 8 -17.56 23.93 -36.07
N PHE A 9 -17.08 23.29 -37.13
CA PHE A 9 -17.21 21.85 -37.32
C PHE A 9 -16.44 21.05 -36.26
N LEU A 10 -15.20 21.45 -35.95
CA LEU A 10 -14.38 20.85 -34.88
C LEU A 10 -15.03 21.03 -33.49
N ASN A 11 -15.66 22.16 -33.23
CA ASN A 11 -16.34 22.40 -31.95
C ASN A 11 -17.61 21.54 -31.80
N HIS A 12 -18.33 21.30 -32.90
CA HIS A 12 -19.50 20.43 -32.92
C HIS A 12 -19.14 18.94 -32.82
N LEU A 13 -18.03 18.52 -33.46
CA LEU A 13 -17.47 17.17 -33.27
C LEU A 13 -16.92 16.98 -31.86
N GLY A 14 -16.27 18.01 -31.30
CA GLY A 14 -15.72 17.99 -29.95
C GLY A 14 -16.78 17.85 -28.86
N THR A 15 -17.96 18.44 -29.04
CA THR A 15 -19.08 18.33 -28.09
C THR A 15 -19.76 16.95 -28.16
N GLY A 16 -19.93 16.38 -29.36
CA GLY A 16 -20.43 15.01 -29.53
C GLY A 16 -19.48 13.96 -28.96
N LEU A 17 -18.18 14.10 -29.22
CA LEU A 17 -17.15 13.21 -28.70
C LEU A 17 -17.06 13.28 -27.17
N ARG A 18 -17.16 14.48 -26.59
CA ARG A 18 -17.17 14.67 -25.13
C ARG A 18 -18.37 14.02 -24.46
N ALA A 19 -19.57 14.16 -25.02
CA ALA A 19 -20.78 13.50 -24.50
C ALA A 19 -20.61 11.97 -24.51
N HIS A 20 -20.00 11.42 -25.56
CA HIS A 20 -19.72 10.00 -25.67
C HIS A 20 -18.66 9.53 -24.67
N LEU A 21 -17.57 10.29 -24.50
CA LEU A 21 -16.52 10.00 -23.52
C LEU A 21 -17.04 10.04 -22.08
N THR A 22 -17.90 10.99 -21.72
CA THR A 22 -18.52 11.05 -20.38
C THR A 22 -19.48 9.89 -20.10
N THR A 23 -20.04 9.28 -21.14
CA THR A 23 -20.89 8.10 -21.00
C THR A 23 -20.04 6.84 -20.81
N LEU A 24 -18.89 6.74 -21.48
CA LEU A 24 -17.94 5.64 -21.34
C LEU A 24 -17.20 5.67 -19.99
N ASP A 25 -16.88 6.86 -19.47
CA ASP A 25 -16.23 7.05 -18.16
C ASP A 25 -17.09 6.49 -17.00
N ARG A 26 -18.42 6.38 -17.19
CA ARG A 26 -19.36 5.78 -16.22
C ARG A 26 -19.39 4.25 -16.22
N TRP A 27 -18.86 3.60 -17.27
CA TRP A 27 -18.69 2.14 -17.36
C TRP A 27 -17.26 1.72 -16.97
N GLU A 28 -16.31 2.66 -17.00
CA GLU A 28 -14.96 2.54 -16.46
C GLU A 28 -14.92 2.78 -14.93
N ASP A 29 -15.97 2.38 -14.18
CA ASP A 29 -15.95 2.37 -12.70
C ASP A 29 -15.48 1.02 -12.13
N HIS A 30 -14.94 0.15 -13.00
CA HIS A 30 -14.28 -1.12 -12.66
C HIS A 30 -12.76 -1.09 -12.37
N PRO A 31 -11.98 0.02 -12.43
CA PRO A 31 -10.55 0.00 -12.10
C PRO A 31 -10.27 0.13 -10.59
N ARG A 32 -11.27 0.46 -9.75
CA ARG A 32 -11.07 0.59 -8.29
C ARG A 32 -10.83 -0.74 -7.59
N HIS A 33 -11.54 -1.81 -7.98
CA HIS A 33 -11.37 -3.12 -7.36
C HIS A 33 -10.00 -3.74 -7.67
N SER A 34 -9.47 -3.56 -8.88
CA SER A 34 -8.14 -4.07 -9.25
C SER A 34 -7.01 -3.33 -8.52
N GLN A 35 -7.17 -2.02 -8.28
CA GLN A 35 -6.19 -1.25 -7.49
C GLN A 35 -6.19 -1.63 -6.01
N LEU A 36 -7.35 -1.92 -5.41
CA LEU A 36 -7.44 -2.39 -4.03
C LEU A 36 -6.79 -3.77 -3.86
N LEU A 37 -7.07 -4.70 -4.76
CA LEU A 37 -6.45 -6.03 -4.73
C LEU A 37 -4.93 -5.97 -4.90
N GLN A 38 -4.43 -5.09 -5.78
CA GLN A 38 -2.98 -4.87 -5.92
C GLN A 38 -2.34 -4.29 -4.64
N VAL A 39 -2.97 -3.28 -4.03
CA VAL A 39 -2.49 -2.66 -2.79
C VAL A 39 -2.49 -3.68 -1.65
N LEU A 40 -3.55 -4.48 -1.53
CA LEU A 40 -3.67 -5.52 -0.51
C LEU A 40 -2.66 -6.64 -0.74
N GLY A 41 -2.50 -7.11 -1.96
CA GLY A 41 -1.50 -8.13 -2.32
C GLY A 41 -0.07 -7.66 -2.06
N LEU A 42 0.24 -6.40 -2.41
CA LEU A 42 1.55 -5.81 -2.14
C LEU A 42 1.81 -5.65 -0.64
N ALA A 43 0.81 -5.17 0.12
CA ALA A 43 0.91 -5.05 1.57
C ALA A 43 1.11 -6.42 2.23
N LEU A 44 0.39 -7.44 1.79
CA LEU A 44 0.55 -8.81 2.28
C LEU A 44 1.94 -9.38 1.95
N PHE A 45 2.43 -9.16 0.73
CA PHE A 45 3.78 -9.58 0.34
C PHE A 45 4.87 -8.91 1.19
N LEU A 46 4.76 -7.60 1.43
CA LEU A 46 5.73 -6.85 2.24
C LEU A 46 5.71 -7.28 3.71
N THR A 47 4.52 -7.47 4.27
CA THR A 47 4.36 -7.92 5.66
C THR A 47 4.88 -9.34 5.85
N LEU A 48 4.52 -10.26 4.95
CA LEU A 48 5.00 -11.64 5.00
C LEU A 48 6.52 -11.73 4.80
N GLY A 49 7.09 -11.01 3.83
CA GLY A 49 8.53 -11.02 3.62
C GLY A 49 9.32 -10.43 4.79
N THR A 50 8.80 -9.37 5.42
CA THR A 50 9.38 -8.82 6.65
C THR A 50 9.33 -9.84 7.78
N LEU A 51 8.21 -10.53 7.95
CA LEU A 51 8.04 -11.55 8.97
C LEU A 51 9.02 -12.71 8.79
N VAL A 52 9.22 -13.17 7.54
CA VAL A 52 10.19 -14.23 7.22
C VAL A 52 11.60 -13.80 7.57
N ILE A 53 12.03 -12.61 7.15
CA ILE A 53 13.38 -12.08 7.43
C ILE A 53 13.62 -11.86 8.93
N LEU A 54 12.57 -11.54 9.69
CA LEU A 54 12.64 -11.26 11.12
C LEU A 54 12.53 -12.52 12.00
N ILE A 55 11.93 -13.61 11.52
CA ILE A 55 11.71 -14.83 12.33
C ILE A 55 12.65 -15.97 11.95
N PHE A 56 12.81 -16.25 10.65
CA PHE A 56 13.52 -17.44 10.19
C PHE A 56 15.04 -17.40 10.52
N PRO A 57 15.77 -16.30 10.26
CA PRO A 57 17.19 -16.18 10.57
C PRO A 57 17.51 -16.22 12.07
N PRO A 58 16.81 -15.49 12.96
CA PRO A 58 17.06 -15.63 14.39
C PRO A 58 16.63 -16.96 14.97
N MET A 59 15.66 -17.67 14.39
CA MET A 59 15.38 -19.04 14.78
C MET A 59 16.59 -19.94 14.51
N PHE A 60 17.21 -19.81 13.33
CA PHE A 60 18.44 -20.53 13.00
C PHE A 60 19.61 -20.15 13.93
N PHE A 61 19.85 -18.85 14.13
CA PHE A 61 20.92 -18.37 15.01
C PHE A 61 20.69 -18.78 16.47
N SER A 62 19.45 -18.73 16.97
CA SER A 62 19.13 -19.18 18.33
C SER A 62 19.48 -20.65 18.54
N HIS A 63 19.29 -21.50 17.52
CA HIS A 63 19.62 -22.91 17.62
C HIS A 63 21.13 -23.18 17.62
N VAL A 64 21.90 -22.40 16.83
CA VAL A 64 23.37 -22.53 16.74
C VAL A 64 24.06 -21.91 17.97
N GLU A 65 23.62 -20.73 18.37
CA GLU A 65 24.17 -19.97 19.50
C GLU A 65 23.68 -20.51 20.85
N GLY A 66 22.62 -21.33 20.86
CA GLY A 66 21.99 -21.80 22.09
C GLY A 66 21.21 -20.70 22.81
N TRP A 67 20.84 -19.62 22.11
CA TRP A 67 19.98 -18.57 22.63
C TRP A 67 18.53 -19.04 22.66
N SER A 68 17.72 -18.44 23.53
CA SER A 68 16.27 -18.57 23.44
C SER A 68 15.73 -17.86 22.19
N PHE A 69 14.56 -18.28 21.71
CA PHE A 69 13.91 -17.64 20.56
C PHE A 69 13.70 -16.13 20.75
N ARG A 70 13.42 -15.70 21.99
CA ARG A 70 13.23 -14.28 22.33
C ARG A 70 14.52 -13.48 22.15
N GLU A 71 15.65 -14.03 22.56
CA GLU A 71 16.96 -13.40 22.42
C GLU A 71 17.39 -13.35 20.95
N GLY A 72 17.14 -14.41 20.19
CA GLY A 72 17.34 -14.40 18.74
C GLY A 72 16.50 -13.31 18.06
N PHE A 73 15.19 -13.25 18.36
CA PHE A 73 14.32 -12.21 17.80
C PHE A 73 14.76 -10.80 18.20
N TYR A 74 15.15 -10.61 19.47
CA TYR A 74 15.70 -9.35 19.96
C TYR A 74 16.94 -8.93 19.17
N PHE A 75 17.92 -9.84 19.01
CA PHE A 75 19.11 -9.62 18.19
C PHE A 75 18.74 -9.20 16.76
N ALA A 76 17.80 -9.91 16.12
CA ALA A 76 17.41 -9.58 14.76
C ALA A 76 16.74 -8.21 14.65
N PHE A 77 15.87 -7.88 15.61
CA PHE A 77 15.22 -6.58 15.67
C PHE A 77 16.23 -5.44 15.86
N ILE A 78 17.13 -5.50 16.86
CA ILE A 78 18.10 -4.43 17.12
C ILE A 78 19.10 -4.25 15.97
N THR A 79 19.41 -5.33 15.24
CA THR A 79 20.33 -5.31 14.11
C THR A 79 19.68 -4.70 12.88
N LEU A 80 18.47 -5.13 12.52
CA LEU A 80 17.75 -4.62 11.35
C LEU A 80 17.18 -3.21 11.55
N SER A 81 16.83 -2.85 12.79
CA SER A 81 16.46 -1.47 13.16
C SER A 81 17.67 -0.54 13.28
N THR A 82 18.88 -1.06 13.04
CA THR A 82 20.16 -0.34 13.16
C THR A 82 20.38 0.33 14.52
N ILE A 83 19.73 -0.16 15.59
CA ILE A 83 19.96 0.28 16.97
C ILE A 83 21.32 -0.25 17.43
N GLY A 84 21.57 -1.54 17.21
CA GLY A 84 22.90 -2.14 17.36
C GLY A 84 23.54 -2.03 18.75
N PHE A 85 22.83 -2.38 19.82
CA PHE A 85 23.39 -2.34 21.19
C PHE A 85 24.66 -3.19 21.37
N GLY A 86 24.79 -4.29 20.61
CA GLY A 86 25.99 -5.14 20.61
C GLY A 86 26.09 -6.09 21.81
N ASP A 87 25.02 -6.25 22.58
CA ASP A 87 24.89 -7.19 23.68
C ASP A 87 24.72 -8.65 23.21
N TYR A 88 24.03 -8.85 22.09
CA TYR A 88 23.98 -10.12 21.37
C TYR A 88 24.69 -9.98 20.02
N VAL A 89 25.76 -10.76 19.80
CA VAL A 89 26.51 -10.76 18.54
C VAL A 89 26.87 -12.18 18.12
N VAL A 90 26.45 -12.53 16.92
CA VAL A 90 26.67 -13.84 16.32
C VAL A 90 28.16 -14.14 16.14
N GLY A 91 28.59 -15.34 16.53
CA GLY A 91 29.96 -15.81 16.31
C GLY A 91 31.04 -15.08 17.12
N THR A 92 30.72 -14.58 18.31
CA THR A 92 31.67 -13.89 19.21
C THR A 92 31.99 -14.66 20.48
N ASP A 93 31.29 -15.76 20.76
CA ASP A 93 31.53 -16.58 21.96
C ASP A 93 32.92 -17.23 21.91
N PRO A 94 33.84 -16.92 22.84
CA PRO A 94 35.18 -17.51 22.88
C PRO A 94 35.17 -19.02 23.15
N SER A 95 34.07 -19.55 23.70
CA SER A 95 33.93 -20.96 24.05
C SER A 95 33.54 -21.86 22.86
N LYS A 96 33.10 -21.26 21.75
CA LYS A 96 32.62 -21.97 20.56
C LYS A 96 33.49 -21.66 19.35
N HIS A 97 33.88 -22.70 18.62
CA HIS A 97 34.67 -22.54 17.41
C HIS A 97 33.74 -22.29 16.21
N TYR A 98 33.49 -21.02 15.89
CA TYR A 98 32.69 -20.66 14.72
C TYR A 98 33.52 -20.71 13.44
N ILE A 99 32.93 -21.26 12.38
CA ILE A 99 33.50 -21.24 11.03
C ILE A 99 33.36 -19.83 10.46
N ALA A 100 34.39 -19.30 9.78
CA ALA A 100 34.33 -17.97 9.15
C ALA A 100 33.11 -17.78 8.23
N VAL A 101 32.67 -18.85 7.56
CA VAL A 101 31.47 -18.90 6.72
C VAL A 101 30.21 -18.47 7.47
N TYR A 102 30.06 -18.85 8.74
CA TYR A 102 28.89 -18.49 9.55
C TYR A 102 28.81 -16.98 9.81
N ARG A 103 29.95 -16.34 10.10
CA ARG A 103 30.05 -14.87 10.23
C ARG A 103 29.71 -14.17 8.91
N SER A 104 30.22 -14.69 7.79
CA SER A 104 29.89 -14.15 6.47
C SER A 104 28.40 -14.30 6.14
N LEU A 105 27.78 -15.43 6.47
CA LEU A 105 26.35 -15.66 6.29
C LEU A 105 25.51 -14.68 7.13
N ALA A 106 25.90 -14.42 8.37
CA ALA A 106 25.25 -13.41 9.22
C ALA A 106 25.36 -12.01 8.59
N ALA A 107 26.54 -11.62 8.09
CA ALA A 107 26.72 -10.34 7.43
C ALA A 107 25.87 -10.22 6.14
N ILE A 108 25.83 -11.27 5.32
CA ILE A 108 24.99 -11.32 4.11
C ILE A 108 23.51 -11.18 4.48
N TRP A 109 23.07 -11.85 5.54
CA TRP A 109 21.70 -11.74 6.03
C TRP A 109 21.37 -10.30 6.46
N ILE A 110 22.26 -9.63 7.20
CA ILE A 110 22.06 -8.23 7.61
C ILE A 110 21.92 -7.32 6.38
N LEU A 111 22.81 -7.47 5.39
CA LEU A 111 22.75 -6.70 4.14
C LEU A 111 21.43 -6.94 3.39
N LEU A 112 20.99 -8.19 3.30
CA LEU A 112 19.73 -8.55 2.66
C LEU A 112 18.53 -7.98 3.42
N GLY A 113 18.53 -8.04 4.75
CA GLY A 113 17.48 -7.50 5.60
C GLY A 113 17.39 -5.97 5.52
N LEU A 114 18.52 -5.26 5.44
CA LEU A 114 18.57 -3.82 5.22
C LEU A 114 18.07 -3.43 3.82
N ALA A 115 18.48 -4.17 2.79
CA ALA A 115 17.97 -3.98 1.43
C ALA A 115 16.45 -4.19 1.37
N TRP A 116 15.94 -5.22 2.05
CA TRP A 116 14.51 -5.46 2.20
C TRP A 116 13.81 -4.31 2.93
N LEU A 117 14.38 -3.82 4.03
CA LEU A 117 13.82 -2.68 4.76
C LEU A 117 13.71 -1.43 3.87
N ALA A 118 14.73 -1.17 3.03
CA ALA A 118 14.68 -0.09 2.06
C ALA A 118 13.54 -0.26 1.04
N VAL A 119 13.30 -1.50 0.57
CA VAL A 119 12.16 -1.83 -0.30
C VAL A 119 10.83 -1.62 0.43
N VAL A 120 10.73 -2.06 1.69
CA VAL A 120 9.54 -1.86 2.53
C VAL A 120 9.25 -0.38 2.74
N LEU A 121 10.25 0.45 2.99
CA LEU A 121 10.07 1.90 3.12
C LEU A 121 9.66 2.54 1.80
N SER A 122 10.30 2.15 0.69
CA SER A 122 10.00 2.67 -0.64
C SER A 122 8.59 2.30 -1.11
N LEU A 123 8.22 1.02 -1.01
CA LEU A 123 6.90 0.54 -1.42
C LEU A 123 5.83 0.87 -0.39
N GLY A 124 6.16 0.89 0.90
CA GLY A 124 5.27 1.33 1.98
C GLY A 124 4.86 2.78 1.83
N SER A 125 5.77 3.68 1.45
CA SER A 125 5.41 5.08 1.15
C SER A 125 4.49 5.18 -0.08
N LEU A 126 4.70 4.35 -1.11
CA LEU A 126 3.81 4.28 -2.26
C LEU A 126 2.42 3.75 -1.87
N LEU A 127 2.36 2.73 -1.00
CA LEU A 127 1.12 2.20 -0.45
C LEU A 127 0.37 3.26 0.35
N LEU A 128 1.06 4.01 1.22
CA LEU A 128 0.47 5.12 1.99
C LEU A 128 -0.09 6.20 1.06
N HIS A 129 0.65 6.60 0.02
CA HIS A 129 0.16 7.55 -0.98
C HIS A 129 -1.09 7.03 -1.70
N ARG A 130 -1.12 5.76 -2.12
CA ARG A 130 -2.30 5.16 -2.76
C ARG A 130 -3.49 5.06 -1.80
N CYS A 131 -3.27 4.62 -0.56
CA CYS A 131 -4.30 4.57 0.48
C CYS A 131 -4.86 5.96 0.79
N SER A 132 -4.01 6.99 0.87
CA SER A 132 -4.46 8.36 1.13
C SER A 132 -5.37 8.89 0.03
N ARG A 133 -5.07 8.60 -1.25
CA ARG A 133 -5.94 8.95 -2.38
C ARG A 133 -7.27 8.22 -2.32
N LEU A 134 -7.25 6.92 -2.06
CA LEU A 134 -8.47 6.12 -1.94
C LEU A 134 -9.36 6.62 -0.79
N TRP A 135 -8.75 6.95 0.35
CA TRP A 135 -9.46 7.49 1.50
C TRP A 135 -10.08 8.85 1.22
N GLN A 136 -9.39 9.74 0.50
CA GLN A 136 -9.98 11.03 0.09
C GLN A 136 -11.15 10.85 -0.88
N LEU A 137 -11.08 9.89 -1.81
CA LEU A 137 -12.16 9.58 -2.73
C LEU A 137 -13.41 9.02 -2.02
N ILE A 138 -13.22 8.16 -1.03
CA ILE A 138 -14.32 7.62 -0.21
C ILE A 138 -14.98 8.75 0.59
N ARG A 139 -14.20 9.61 1.24
CA ARG A 139 -14.73 10.79 1.94
C ARG A 139 -15.52 11.72 1.03
N GLY A 140 -15.06 11.93 -0.21
CA GLY A 140 -15.73 12.81 -1.18
C GLY A 140 -17.09 12.27 -1.65
N LEU A 141 -17.28 10.94 -1.63
CA LEU A 141 -18.55 10.28 -1.96
C LEU A 141 -19.55 10.38 -0.81
N ASP A 142 -19.09 10.12 0.42
CA ASP A 142 -19.90 10.19 1.65
C ASP A 142 -20.53 11.59 1.84
N LEU A 143 -19.78 12.65 1.55
CA LEU A 143 -20.27 14.04 1.60
C LEU A 143 -21.32 14.37 0.52
N LYS A 144 -21.30 13.68 -0.62
CA LYS A 144 -22.23 13.92 -1.73
C LYS A 144 -23.55 13.18 -1.52
N ASP A 145 -23.49 11.98 -0.95
CA ASP A 145 -24.69 11.21 -0.61
C ASP A 145 -25.45 11.82 0.58
N GLY A 146 -24.74 12.45 1.53
CA GLY A 146 -25.35 13.22 2.63
C GLY A 146 -26.00 14.55 2.23
N ALA A 147 -25.84 15.01 0.98
CA ALA A 147 -26.36 16.29 0.50
C ALA A 147 -27.63 16.19 -0.39
N ALA A 148 -28.18 14.98 -0.60
CA ALA A 148 -29.45 14.82 -1.31
C ALA A 148 -30.63 15.26 -0.42
N PRO A 149 -31.48 16.21 -0.86
CA PRO A 149 -32.47 16.84 0.01
C PRO A 149 -33.71 15.96 0.21
N ASP A 150 -34.07 15.73 1.46
CA ASP A 150 -35.41 15.33 1.91
C ASP A 150 -36.42 16.48 1.69
N SER A 151 -36.67 16.86 0.43
CA SER A 151 -37.71 17.84 0.11
C SER A 151 -38.56 17.39 -1.08
N GLU A 152 -39.58 16.60 -0.75
CA GLU A 152 -40.98 16.59 -1.24
C GLU A 152 -41.29 16.34 -2.74
N PRO A 153 -42.39 15.61 -3.03
CA PRO A 153 -43.67 16.31 -3.20
C PRO A 153 -44.89 15.51 -2.71
N ARG A 154 -45.60 16.00 -1.67
CA ARG A 154 -47.01 15.60 -1.46
C ARG A 154 -47.93 16.57 -2.20
N SER A 155 -48.22 16.23 -3.45
CA SER A 155 -49.39 16.75 -4.15
C SER A 155 -50.65 16.18 -3.50
N GLN A 156 -51.49 17.02 -2.89
CA GLN A 156 -52.92 16.73 -2.81
C GLN A 156 -53.71 18.03 -3.03
N LYS A 157 -54.02 18.28 -4.30
CA LYS A 157 -55.15 19.11 -4.70
C LYS A 157 -56.44 18.41 -4.28
N ILE A 158 -57.34 19.12 -3.61
CA ILE A 158 -58.77 18.82 -3.65
C ILE A 158 -59.48 20.14 -3.94
N PRO A 159 -60.14 20.30 -5.11
CA PRO A 159 -61.19 21.29 -5.26
C PRO A 159 -62.48 20.71 -4.65
N ILE A 160 -63.36 21.54 -4.06
CA ILE A 160 -64.84 21.44 -4.10
C ILE A 160 -65.46 22.43 -3.08
N SER A 161 -66.18 23.39 -3.66
CA SER A 161 -67.50 23.95 -3.30
C SER A 161 -67.90 24.24 -1.84
N ALA A 162 -68.20 25.51 -1.56
CA ALA A 162 -69.51 26.01 -1.10
C ALA A 162 -69.55 27.54 -1.19
#